data_AF-A0A2U3N5M3-F1
#
_entry.id   AF-A0A2U3N5M3-F1
#
_cell.length_a   1.000
_cell.length_b   1.000
_cell.length_c   1.000
_cell.angle_alpha   90.00
_cell.angle_beta   90.00
_cell.angle_gamma   90.00
#
_symmetry.space_group_name_H-M   'P 1'
#
loop_
_entity.id
_entity.type
_entity.pdbx_description
1 polymer ?
#
loop_
_entity_poly.entity_id
_entity_poly.type
_entity_poly.pdbx_seq_one_letter_code
_entity_poly.pdbx_strand_id
1 'polypeptide(L)'
;MALSILHLTDIHTGPGELRDEDLKDKVPEAERKSMLARLSTYLRELPSVPDYVIVSGDITIRGNPEGMNAFHSWLNDRIDEHVLPNKSHILVVPGNHDVKWKVHESPGWHRERYAAFAQAFIYAFPHAHIPDHDPALNAAKVKLNVKGPLGGIKASLDANGSPRLTSSEPFILDLERDLLLFAFNSTLSCGVYLENDPALSAPLATLRGLYKPPDPSAGLLKEIEENYANSLLVDAGRIGEDQLNYFAALMKRLEQKLGESGFGNLTKIAVLHHHVGHLWRQQLELKRFESVIDAADLKHHLITYGFQFVLHGHKHQNHVGLDGTVIPIGQNPALTPLCVVSGGTISGYPRTGDKQSFKVLNLAEERGPRGNATIAEVPLLQDAAPKNVMLNESRHYQVTLASPVAEVHDFKRVKEQLDDVVRTKCAPELEPGKWSVSWGDCATLPPGDPELVGPQTSYRLNRIVETKAERLFFDVILATARLRFRQRARVYWLLTDVKNLPLKPDGLKNKVILLIGNLGGTALAQTTDHEEIDKSITKLREWFAPAIDANWLDVRAHHFTAEEIAAIVATGSNAG
;
A
#
# COMPACT_ATOMS: atom_id res chain seq x y z
N MET A 1 -11.03 -10.08 -13.23
CA MET A 1 -9.96 -11.10 -13.13
C MET A 1 -8.94 -10.65 -12.07
N ALA A 2 -8.20 -11.56 -11.43
CA ALA A 2 -7.16 -11.17 -10.46
C ALA A 2 -6.00 -10.47 -11.18
N LEU A 3 -5.42 -9.43 -10.55
CA LEU A 3 -4.22 -8.76 -11.06
C LEU A 3 -2.98 -9.56 -10.66
N SER A 4 -2.07 -9.85 -11.59
CA SER A 4 -0.83 -10.59 -11.30
C SER A 4 0.43 -9.75 -11.49
N ILE A 5 1.32 -9.76 -10.50
CA ILE A 5 2.61 -9.05 -10.51
C ILE A 5 3.73 -10.06 -10.31
N LEU A 6 4.65 -10.17 -11.27
CA LEU A 6 5.87 -10.96 -11.16
C LEU A 6 6.97 -10.15 -10.46
N HIS A 7 7.59 -10.71 -9.43
CA HIS A 7 8.69 -10.08 -8.70
C HIS A 7 9.98 -10.90 -8.86
N LEU A 8 10.96 -10.27 -9.48
CA LEU A 8 12.30 -10.78 -9.77
C LEU A 8 13.35 -9.95 -9.00
N THR A 9 14.38 -10.59 -8.47
CA THR A 9 15.45 -9.92 -7.72
C THR A 9 16.70 -10.78 -7.67
N ASP A 10 17.86 -10.15 -7.42
CA ASP A 10 19.14 -10.82 -7.16
C ASP A 10 19.41 -11.86 -8.27
N ILE A 11 19.46 -11.35 -9.50
CA ILE A 11 19.55 -12.11 -10.75
C ILE A 11 21.02 -12.38 -11.11
N HIS A 12 21.95 -11.53 -10.64
CA HIS A 12 23.40 -11.70 -10.72
C HIS A 12 23.92 -12.25 -12.06
N THR A 13 23.43 -11.68 -13.15
CA THR A 13 23.85 -12.04 -14.50
C THR A 13 25.26 -11.55 -14.82
N GLY A 14 25.95 -12.33 -15.66
CA GLY A 14 27.25 -11.99 -16.22
C GLY A 14 28.35 -13.01 -15.90
N PRO A 15 29.60 -12.71 -16.27
CA PRO A 15 30.74 -13.56 -15.96
C PRO A 15 30.84 -13.84 -14.45
N GLY A 16 30.89 -15.12 -14.07
CA GLY A 16 30.89 -15.55 -12.68
C GLY A 16 29.50 -15.80 -12.08
N GLU A 17 28.44 -15.76 -12.89
CA GLU A 17 27.11 -16.26 -12.49
C GLU A 17 27.23 -17.68 -11.92
N LEU A 18 26.72 -17.86 -10.71
CA LEU A 18 26.73 -19.15 -10.03
C LEU A 18 25.60 -20.01 -10.60
N ARG A 19 25.97 -21.14 -11.19
CA ARG A 19 25.02 -22.16 -11.66
C ARG A 19 25.00 -23.31 -10.66
N ASP A 20 23.87 -23.55 -9.99
CA ASP A 20 23.64 -24.64 -9.03
C ASP A 20 24.92 -25.32 -8.55
N GLU A 21 25.71 -24.62 -7.74
CA GLU A 21 26.94 -25.18 -7.19
C GLU A 21 26.58 -26.00 -5.96
N ASP A 22 26.36 -27.30 -6.13
CA ASP A 22 26.72 -28.24 -5.07
C ASP A 22 28.26 -28.21 -4.97
N LEU A 23 28.75 -27.43 -4.01
CA LEU A 23 30.18 -27.22 -3.75
C LEU A 23 30.90 -28.50 -3.30
N LYS A 24 30.19 -29.62 -3.11
CA LYS A 24 30.80 -30.86 -2.64
C LYS A 24 31.52 -31.63 -3.75
N ASP A 25 31.03 -31.59 -4.98
CA ASP A 25 31.65 -32.29 -6.11
C ASP A 25 31.51 -31.50 -7.42
N LYS A 26 32.60 -30.89 -7.88
CA LYS A 26 32.66 -30.29 -9.22
C LYS A 26 32.78 -31.41 -10.26
N VAL A 27 31.65 -31.86 -10.82
CA VAL A 27 31.63 -32.82 -11.92
C VAL A 27 32.02 -32.09 -13.22
N PRO A 28 33.19 -32.40 -13.83
CA PRO A 28 33.53 -31.88 -15.14
C PRO A 28 32.48 -32.34 -16.17
N GLU A 29 32.16 -31.49 -17.15
CA GLU A 29 31.27 -31.79 -18.30
C GLU A 29 29.75 -31.89 -18.02
N ALA A 30 29.28 -31.69 -16.79
CA ALA A 30 27.83 -31.62 -16.51
C ALA A 30 27.20 -30.36 -17.14
N GLU A 31 26.26 -30.53 -18.08
CA GLU A 31 25.48 -29.42 -18.65
C GLU A 31 24.56 -28.80 -17.58
N ARG A 32 24.87 -27.57 -17.16
CA ARG A 32 24.02 -26.77 -16.27
C ARG A 32 23.41 -25.62 -17.06
N LYS A 33 22.07 -25.55 -17.08
CA LYS A 33 21.33 -24.40 -17.66
C LYS A 33 21.73 -23.12 -16.92
N SER A 34 21.86 -22.00 -17.64
CA SER A 34 21.93 -20.67 -17.01
C SER A 34 20.64 -20.38 -16.24
N MET A 35 20.71 -19.53 -15.20
CA MET A 35 19.52 -19.25 -14.38
C MET A 35 18.43 -18.56 -15.18
N LEU A 36 18.81 -17.64 -16.09
CA LEU A 36 17.85 -17.01 -16.99
C LEU A 36 17.13 -18.00 -17.92
N ALA A 37 17.84 -19.01 -18.44
CA ALA A 37 17.22 -20.03 -19.27
C ALA A 37 16.25 -20.90 -18.44
N ARG A 38 16.61 -21.23 -17.21
CA ARG A 38 15.73 -21.93 -16.27
C ARG A 38 14.48 -21.09 -15.96
N LEU A 39 14.67 -19.83 -15.58
CA LEU A 39 13.57 -18.91 -15.31
C LEU A 39 12.62 -18.82 -16.50
N SER A 40 13.13 -18.73 -17.74
CA SER A 40 12.28 -18.73 -18.94
C SER A 40 11.40 -19.97 -19.06
N THR A 41 11.88 -21.17 -18.68
CA THR A 41 11.03 -22.38 -18.70
C THR A 41 9.91 -22.32 -17.68
N TYR A 42 10.13 -21.68 -16.52
CA TYR A 42 9.09 -21.46 -15.52
C TYR A 42 8.09 -20.41 -15.98
N LEU A 43 8.55 -19.27 -16.49
CA LEU A 43 7.65 -18.18 -16.89
C LEU A 43 6.66 -18.59 -17.99
N ARG A 44 7.05 -19.49 -18.89
CA ARG A 44 6.14 -20.05 -19.92
C ARG A 44 5.03 -20.94 -19.37
N GLU A 45 5.22 -21.50 -18.18
CA GLU A 45 4.25 -22.37 -17.49
C GLU A 45 3.37 -21.59 -16.50
N LEU A 46 3.56 -20.27 -16.37
CA LEU A 46 2.65 -19.44 -15.58
C LEU A 46 1.22 -19.51 -16.18
N PRO A 47 0.17 -19.46 -15.34
CA PRO A 47 -1.21 -19.56 -15.81
C PRO A 47 -1.62 -18.47 -16.81
N SER A 48 -0.99 -17.30 -16.71
CA SER A 48 -1.16 -16.17 -17.61
C SER A 48 0.11 -15.33 -17.62
N VAL A 49 0.26 -14.51 -18.66
CA VAL A 49 1.26 -13.44 -18.68
C VAL A 49 0.99 -12.50 -17.50
N PRO A 50 2.00 -12.18 -16.66
CA PRO A 50 1.83 -11.21 -15.59
C PRO A 50 1.37 -9.85 -16.13
N ASP A 51 0.48 -9.16 -15.42
CA ASP A 51 0.07 -7.80 -15.78
C ASP A 51 1.23 -6.80 -15.62
N TYR A 52 2.08 -7.04 -14.61
CA TYR A 52 3.23 -6.23 -14.24
C TYR A 52 4.44 -7.09 -13.88
N VAL A 53 5.63 -6.55 -14.10
CA VAL A 53 6.90 -7.14 -13.66
C VAL A 53 7.67 -6.13 -12.83
N ILE A 54 8.22 -6.57 -11.72
CA ILE A 54 9.07 -5.80 -10.84
C ILE A 54 10.44 -6.48 -10.77
N VAL A 55 11.49 -5.73 -11.08
CA VAL A 55 12.89 -6.16 -10.93
C VAL A 55 13.51 -5.34 -9.81
N SER A 56 13.67 -5.93 -8.62
CA SER A 56 14.11 -5.22 -7.41
C SER A 56 15.62 -5.21 -7.18
N GLY A 57 16.42 -5.11 -8.23
CA GLY A 57 17.87 -4.91 -8.14
C GLY A 57 18.71 -6.17 -8.07
N ASP A 58 20.02 -5.95 -8.01
CA ASP A 58 21.10 -6.92 -8.15
C ASP A 58 20.94 -7.75 -9.43
N ILE A 59 20.76 -7.02 -10.52
CA ILE A 59 20.63 -7.58 -11.86
C ILE A 59 21.94 -8.27 -12.27
N THR A 60 23.07 -7.71 -11.88
CA THR A 60 24.40 -8.14 -12.33
C THR A 60 25.35 -8.48 -11.18
N ILE A 61 26.54 -8.94 -11.54
CA ILE A 61 27.68 -9.05 -10.62
C ILE A 61 28.54 -7.79 -10.78
N ARG A 62 28.51 -6.91 -9.77
CA ARG A 62 29.42 -5.75 -9.63
C ARG A 62 29.39 -4.76 -10.82
N GLY A 63 28.21 -4.51 -11.36
CA GLY A 63 27.95 -3.51 -12.38
C GLY A 63 28.49 -3.93 -13.74
N ASN A 64 28.67 -5.23 -13.97
CA ASN A 64 29.25 -5.75 -15.20
C ASN A 64 28.34 -5.43 -16.40
N PRO A 65 28.83 -4.67 -17.41
CA PRO A 65 28.02 -4.29 -18.57
C PRO A 65 27.53 -5.48 -19.42
N GLU A 66 28.28 -6.57 -19.50
CA GLU A 66 27.86 -7.78 -20.23
C GLU A 66 26.65 -8.43 -19.57
N GLY A 67 26.65 -8.50 -18.23
CA GLY A 67 25.49 -8.94 -17.45
C GLY A 67 24.26 -8.05 -17.69
N MET A 68 24.45 -6.73 -17.63
CA MET A 68 23.38 -5.75 -17.87
C MET A 68 22.73 -5.97 -19.25
N ASN A 69 23.57 -6.10 -20.28
CA ASN A 69 23.12 -6.29 -21.66
C ASN A 69 22.46 -7.65 -21.87
N ALA A 70 22.98 -8.71 -21.22
CA ALA A 70 22.39 -10.04 -21.28
C ALA A 70 20.98 -10.04 -20.67
N PHE A 71 20.79 -9.43 -19.50
CA PHE A 71 19.47 -9.34 -18.88
C PHE A 71 18.53 -8.42 -19.66
N HIS A 72 19.02 -7.28 -20.18
CA HIS A 72 18.23 -6.41 -21.06
C HIS A 72 17.70 -7.18 -22.29
N SER A 73 18.59 -7.91 -22.97
CA SER A 73 18.22 -8.71 -24.15
C SER A 73 17.21 -9.79 -23.77
N TRP A 74 17.46 -10.48 -22.65
CA TRP A 74 16.53 -11.48 -22.14
C TRP A 74 15.14 -10.92 -21.86
N LEU A 75 15.02 -9.73 -21.26
CA LEU A 75 13.72 -9.07 -21.05
C LEU A 75 13.03 -8.81 -22.39
N ASN A 76 13.71 -8.20 -23.36
CA ASN A 76 13.13 -7.91 -24.67
C ASN A 76 12.64 -9.20 -25.36
N ASP A 77 13.46 -10.26 -25.37
CA ASP A 77 13.07 -11.52 -25.98
C ASP A 77 11.80 -12.10 -25.33
N ARG A 78 11.67 -12.01 -24.00
CA ARG A 78 10.46 -12.50 -23.30
C ARG A 78 9.24 -11.63 -23.55
N ILE A 79 9.42 -10.34 -23.80
CA ILE A 79 8.33 -9.43 -24.20
C ILE A 79 7.89 -9.79 -25.62
N ASP A 80 8.82 -9.96 -26.55
CA ASP A 80 8.53 -10.33 -27.95
C ASP A 80 7.87 -11.71 -28.05
N GLU A 81 8.26 -12.65 -27.18
CA GLU A 81 7.62 -13.97 -27.03
C GLU A 81 6.25 -13.92 -26.32
N HIS A 82 5.78 -12.76 -25.87
CA HIS A 82 4.55 -12.59 -25.10
C HIS A 82 4.53 -13.43 -23.81
N VAL A 83 5.70 -13.63 -23.19
CA VAL A 83 5.85 -14.27 -21.88
C VAL A 83 5.86 -13.23 -20.75
N LEU A 84 6.30 -12.01 -21.05
CA LEU A 84 6.26 -10.84 -20.17
C LEU A 84 5.39 -9.73 -20.79
N PRO A 85 4.83 -8.82 -19.97
CA PRO A 85 4.06 -7.69 -20.46
C PRO A 85 4.95 -6.65 -21.15
N ASN A 86 4.32 -5.67 -21.80
CA ASN A 86 5.02 -4.57 -22.46
C ASN A 86 5.95 -3.81 -21.50
N LYS A 87 7.00 -3.17 -22.06
CA LYS A 87 8.03 -2.42 -21.29
C LYS A 87 7.46 -1.42 -20.29
N SER A 88 6.33 -0.77 -20.60
CA SER A 88 5.68 0.20 -19.72
C SER A 88 5.12 -0.40 -18.43
N HIS A 89 5.01 -1.73 -18.34
CA HIS A 89 4.54 -2.47 -17.17
C HIS A 89 5.67 -3.21 -16.44
N ILE A 90 6.93 -2.94 -16.82
CA ILE A 90 8.11 -3.53 -16.19
C ILE A 90 8.86 -2.43 -15.45
N LEU A 91 8.87 -2.49 -14.11
CA LEU A 91 9.52 -1.52 -13.24
C LEU A 91 10.85 -2.08 -12.73
N VAL A 92 11.95 -1.35 -12.93
CA VAL A 92 13.31 -1.80 -12.61
C VAL A 92 13.97 -0.86 -11.60
N VAL A 93 14.59 -1.40 -10.55
CA VAL A 93 15.42 -0.61 -9.62
C VAL A 93 16.83 -1.20 -9.55
N PRO A 94 17.88 -0.39 -9.34
CA PRO A 94 19.23 -0.89 -9.17
C PRO A 94 19.40 -1.51 -7.78
N GLY A 95 20.26 -2.52 -7.68
CA GLY A 95 20.83 -3.00 -6.41
C GLY A 95 22.28 -2.55 -6.20
N ASN A 96 22.86 -2.90 -5.05
CA ASN A 96 24.23 -2.49 -4.72
C ASN A 96 25.27 -3.12 -5.67
N HIS A 97 24.95 -4.26 -6.29
CA HIS A 97 25.75 -4.86 -7.35
C HIS A 97 25.51 -4.26 -8.74
N ASP A 98 24.61 -3.29 -8.91
CA ASP A 98 24.32 -2.69 -10.22
C ASP A 98 25.01 -1.33 -10.44
N VAL A 99 25.81 -0.89 -9.47
CA VAL A 99 26.53 0.37 -9.49
C VAL A 99 28.04 0.16 -9.44
N LYS A 100 28.80 1.06 -10.04
CA LYS A 100 30.25 1.08 -9.91
C LYS A 100 30.65 1.57 -8.52
N TRP A 101 31.48 0.79 -7.83
CA TRP A 101 32.02 1.11 -6.52
C TRP A 101 33.35 1.88 -6.62
N LYS A 102 33.75 2.52 -5.52
CA LYS A 102 35.02 3.23 -5.39
C LYS A 102 35.18 4.41 -6.37
N VAL A 103 34.05 5.00 -6.77
CA VAL A 103 34.05 6.26 -7.51
C VAL A 103 34.14 7.40 -6.49
N HIS A 104 35.13 8.27 -6.63
CA HIS A 104 35.29 9.42 -5.75
C HIS A 104 34.25 10.51 -6.05
N GLU A 105 33.77 11.17 -5.00
CA GLU A 105 32.84 12.27 -5.15
C GLU A 105 33.48 13.42 -5.95
N SER A 106 32.82 13.78 -7.04
CA SER A 106 33.15 14.92 -7.89
C SER A 106 31.88 15.34 -8.64
N PRO A 107 31.78 16.56 -9.16
CA PRO A 107 30.60 16.95 -9.95
C PRO A 107 30.31 15.94 -11.07
N GLY A 108 29.11 15.34 -11.07
CA GLY A 108 28.69 14.35 -12.06
C GLY A 108 29.10 12.90 -11.78
N TRP A 109 29.67 12.59 -10.61
CA TRP A 109 30.15 11.22 -10.29
C TRP A 109 29.04 10.16 -10.27
N HIS A 110 27.76 10.52 -10.02
CA HIS A 110 26.68 9.55 -10.12
C HIS A 110 26.50 9.05 -11.55
N ARG A 111 26.79 9.92 -12.55
CA ARG A 111 26.77 9.52 -13.96
C ARG A 111 27.68 8.34 -14.23
N GLU A 112 28.90 8.37 -13.68
CA GLU A 112 29.85 7.28 -13.77
C GLU A 112 29.38 6.03 -13.02
N ARG A 113 28.86 6.21 -11.80
CA ARG A 113 28.39 5.09 -10.96
C ARG A 113 27.30 4.26 -11.62
N TYR A 114 26.33 4.92 -12.24
CA TYR A 114 25.17 4.28 -12.85
C TYR A 114 25.33 4.05 -14.35
N ALA A 115 26.49 4.30 -14.96
CA ALA A 115 26.64 4.30 -16.43
C ALA A 115 26.15 3.01 -17.11
N ALA A 116 26.53 1.84 -16.57
CA ALA A 116 26.13 0.54 -17.14
C ALA A 116 24.62 0.28 -16.98
N PHE A 117 24.08 0.56 -15.79
CA PHE A 117 22.64 0.45 -15.52
C PHE A 117 21.83 1.42 -16.40
N ALA A 118 22.29 2.66 -16.54
CA ALA A 118 21.72 3.69 -17.38
C ALA A 118 21.66 3.24 -18.84
N GLN A 119 22.79 2.82 -19.39
CA GLN A 119 22.86 2.35 -20.77
C GLN A 119 21.86 1.23 -21.06
N ALA A 120 21.66 0.31 -20.12
CA ALA A 120 20.74 -0.80 -20.29
C ALA A 120 19.27 -0.42 -20.05
N PHE A 121 18.92 0.27 -18.96
CA PHE A 121 17.53 0.28 -18.50
C PHE A 121 16.81 1.63 -18.56
N ILE A 122 17.49 2.75 -18.33
CA ILE A 122 16.78 4.02 -18.06
C ILE A 122 16.02 4.56 -19.27
N TYR A 123 16.46 4.21 -20.48
CA TYR A 123 15.81 4.61 -21.73
C TYR A 123 14.75 3.62 -22.22
N ALA A 124 14.65 2.45 -21.58
CA ALA A 124 13.80 1.36 -22.04
C ALA A 124 12.65 1.02 -21.08
N PHE A 125 12.84 1.22 -19.77
CA PHE A 125 11.89 0.78 -18.75
C PHE A 125 11.62 1.87 -17.70
N PRO A 126 10.39 1.95 -17.16
CA PRO A 126 10.14 2.62 -15.87
C PRO A 126 11.14 2.16 -14.80
N HIS A 127 11.66 3.11 -14.02
CA HIS A 127 12.72 2.81 -13.04
C HIS A 127 12.73 3.80 -11.87
N ALA A 128 13.47 3.48 -10.80
CA ALA A 128 13.71 4.43 -9.70
C ALA A 128 14.57 5.62 -10.15
N HIS A 129 14.50 6.75 -9.46
CA HIS A 129 15.29 7.93 -9.81
C HIS A 129 16.81 7.67 -9.72
N ILE A 130 17.52 7.97 -10.80
CA ILE A 130 18.97 7.87 -10.92
C ILE A 130 19.59 9.27 -11.04
N PRO A 131 20.32 9.73 -10.00
CA PRO A 131 20.99 11.03 -10.04
C PRO A 131 21.94 11.17 -11.23
N ASP A 132 22.06 12.39 -11.75
CA ASP A 132 22.84 12.78 -12.95
C ASP A 132 22.41 12.13 -14.28
N HIS A 133 21.51 11.17 -14.29
CA HIS A 133 20.94 10.54 -15.49
C HIS A 133 19.50 10.99 -15.74
N ASP A 134 18.69 11.07 -14.69
CA ASP A 134 17.31 11.52 -14.76
C ASP A 134 17.16 13.04 -14.61
N PRO A 135 16.06 13.63 -15.13
CA PRO A 135 15.66 14.97 -14.76
C PRO A 135 15.53 15.12 -13.24
N ALA A 136 15.90 16.30 -12.72
CA ALA A 136 15.77 16.60 -11.30
C ALA A 136 14.34 16.39 -10.80
N LEU A 137 14.21 15.71 -9.65
CA LEU A 137 12.95 15.42 -9.01
C LEU A 137 12.16 16.70 -8.72
N ASN A 138 10.95 16.78 -9.26
CA ASN A 138 10.06 17.91 -9.01
C ASN A 138 8.61 17.47 -9.13
N ALA A 139 8.00 17.18 -7.98
CA ALA A 139 6.61 16.74 -7.91
C ALA A 139 5.67 17.73 -8.62
N ALA A 140 5.91 19.05 -8.55
CA ALA A 140 5.03 20.04 -9.17
C ALA A 140 4.94 19.93 -10.71
N LYS A 141 5.97 19.38 -11.36
CA LYS A 141 6.01 19.20 -12.83
C LYS A 141 5.25 17.97 -13.32
N VAL A 142 4.90 17.05 -12.42
CA VAL A 142 4.19 15.81 -12.79
C VAL A 142 2.79 16.15 -13.27
N LYS A 143 2.50 15.80 -14.53
CA LYS A 143 1.19 15.95 -15.15
C LYS A 143 0.32 14.73 -14.86
N LEU A 144 -0.55 14.87 -13.89
CA LEU A 144 -1.48 13.81 -13.48
C LEU A 144 -2.72 13.81 -14.39
N ASN A 145 -2.70 13.20 -15.57
CA ASN A 145 -3.89 13.16 -16.43
C ASN A 145 -4.75 11.93 -16.12
N VAL A 146 -6.08 12.05 -16.10
CA VAL A 146 -6.98 10.96 -15.66
C VAL A 146 -7.25 9.91 -16.76
N LYS A 147 -6.35 9.74 -17.74
CA LYS A 147 -6.51 8.76 -18.83
C LYS A 147 -5.21 7.98 -19.06
N GLY A 148 -5.29 6.65 -18.90
CA GLY A 148 -4.20 5.71 -19.10
C GLY A 148 -3.18 5.65 -17.95
N PRO A 149 -2.21 4.73 -18.02
CA PRO A 149 -1.14 4.62 -17.03
C PRO A 149 -0.26 5.87 -17.05
N LEU A 150 -0.03 6.43 -15.86
CA LEU A 150 0.80 7.59 -15.60
C LEU A 150 2.15 7.18 -15.01
N GLY A 151 3.13 8.07 -15.17
CA GLY A 151 4.49 7.85 -14.68
C GLY A 151 5.39 7.15 -15.70
N GLY A 152 6.44 6.49 -15.22
CA GLY A 152 7.47 5.85 -16.03
C GLY A 152 8.30 6.85 -16.85
N ILE A 153 8.76 6.39 -18.01
CA ILE A 153 9.69 7.15 -18.85
C ILE A 153 9.06 7.64 -20.15
N LYS A 154 9.58 8.75 -20.67
CA LYS A 154 9.39 9.17 -22.05
C LYS A 154 10.73 9.59 -22.63
N ALA A 155 11.17 8.92 -23.68
CA ALA A 155 12.40 9.24 -24.39
C ALA A 155 12.11 9.78 -25.79
N SER A 156 12.97 10.67 -26.27
CA SER A 156 13.03 11.13 -27.66
C SER A 156 14.46 11.01 -28.17
N LEU A 157 14.65 10.91 -29.48
CA LEU A 157 15.97 11.05 -30.09
C LEU A 157 16.35 12.52 -30.17
N ASP A 158 17.59 12.85 -29.81
CA ASP A 158 18.15 14.18 -30.04
C ASP A 158 18.58 14.37 -31.52
N ALA A 159 19.12 15.55 -31.84
CA ALA A 159 19.56 15.90 -33.19
C ALA A 159 20.66 14.96 -33.74
N ASN A 160 21.37 14.24 -32.86
CA ASN A 160 22.44 13.31 -33.21
C ASN A 160 21.95 11.84 -33.20
N GLY A 161 20.64 11.61 -33.03
CA GLY A 161 20.07 10.27 -32.94
C GLY A 161 20.31 9.56 -31.61
N SER A 162 20.78 10.26 -30.58
CA SER A 162 20.99 9.68 -29.24
C SER A 162 19.71 9.78 -28.40
N PRO A 163 19.37 8.74 -27.61
CA PRO A 163 18.18 8.79 -26.77
C PRO A 163 18.35 9.80 -25.63
N ARG A 164 17.30 10.58 -25.40
CA ARG A 164 17.22 11.57 -24.32
C ARG A 164 15.89 11.44 -23.60
N LEU A 165 15.93 11.38 -22.26
CA LEU A 165 14.73 11.42 -21.44
C LEU A 165 14.09 12.82 -21.48
N THR A 166 12.81 12.86 -21.80
CA THR A 166 11.95 14.05 -21.72
C THR A 166 11.16 14.10 -20.41
N SER A 167 10.86 12.93 -19.84
CA SER A 167 10.36 12.77 -18.46
C SER A 167 10.80 11.41 -17.92
N SER A 168 11.07 11.35 -16.62
CA SER A 168 11.33 10.11 -15.87
C SER A 168 10.66 10.27 -14.51
N GLU A 169 9.58 9.53 -14.30
CA GLU A 169 8.84 9.51 -13.05
C GLU A 169 9.04 8.14 -12.39
N PRO A 170 9.47 8.10 -11.11
CA PRO A 170 9.85 6.86 -10.44
C PRO A 170 8.65 6.05 -9.96
N PHE A 171 7.57 6.02 -10.74
CA PHE A 171 6.36 5.29 -10.41
C PHE A 171 5.59 4.88 -11.67
N ILE A 172 4.72 3.89 -11.53
CA ILE A 172 3.65 3.56 -12.46
C ILE A 172 2.33 3.71 -11.70
N LEU A 173 1.45 4.57 -12.20
CA LEU A 173 0.11 4.77 -11.65
C LEU A 173 -0.91 4.35 -12.70
N ASP A 174 -1.54 3.20 -12.49
CA ASP A 174 -2.59 2.66 -13.34
C ASP A 174 -3.95 2.85 -12.65
N LEU A 175 -4.65 3.92 -13.05
CA LEU A 175 -5.99 4.24 -12.55
C LEU A 175 -7.08 3.31 -13.10
N GLU A 176 -6.82 2.56 -14.18
CA GLU A 176 -7.79 1.59 -14.68
C GLU A 176 -7.82 0.32 -13.83
N ARG A 177 -6.77 0.11 -13.02
CA ARG A 177 -6.58 -1.04 -12.13
C ARG A 177 -6.38 -0.64 -10.67
N ASP A 178 -6.55 0.63 -10.33
CA ASP A 178 -6.30 1.21 -9.01
C ASP A 178 -4.98 0.71 -8.39
N LEU A 179 -3.88 0.91 -9.13
CA LEU A 179 -2.55 0.42 -8.76
C LEU A 179 -1.54 1.55 -8.80
N LEU A 180 -0.73 1.67 -7.75
CA LEU A 180 0.46 2.52 -7.70
C LEU A 180 1.68 1.66 -7.37
N LEU A 181 2.63 1.60 -8.30
CA LEU A 181 3.95 1.02 -8.07
C LEU A 181 4.94 2.18 -7.93
N PHE A 182 5.63 2.29 -6.80
CA PHE A 182 6.61 3.36 -6.57
C PHE A 182 8.02 2.78 -6.40
N ALA A 183 8.97 3.24 -7.20
CA ALA A 183 10.34 2.77 -7.22
C ALA A 183 11.28 3.73 -6.46
N PHE A 184 11.96 3.20 -5.44
CA PHE A 184 12.99 3.93 -4.71
C PHE A 184 14.38 3.40 -5.07
N ASN A 185 15.31 4.32 -5.32
CA ASN A 185 16.71 3.97 -5.48
C ASN A 185 17.35 3.93 -4.09
N SER A 186 17.59 2.72 -3.58
CA SER A 186 18.21 2.51 -2.27
C SER A 186 19.74 2.36 -2.32
N THR A 187 20.39 2.64 -3.46
CA THR A 187 21.82 2.38 -3.69
C THR A 187 22.70 3.63 -3.55
N LEU A 188 22.13 4.75 -3.11
CA LEU A 188 22.83 6.05 -3.11
C LEU A 188 24.14 6.01 -2.33
N SER A 189 24.19 5.24 -1.23
CA SER A 189 25.36 5.06 -0.35
C SER A 189 26.03 3.69 -0.47
N CYS A 190 25.84 2.98 -1.60
CA CYS A 190 26.50 1.70 -1.88
C CYS A 190 27.82 1.89 -2.64
N GLY A 191 28.92 1.37 -2.09
CA GLY A 191 30.23 1.46 -2.71
C GLY A 191 30.84 2.86 -2.72
N VAL A 192 30.43 3.71 -1.77
CA VAL A 192 30.87 5.10 -1.63
C VAL A 192 31.83 5.23 -0.44
N TYR A 193 32.69 6.25 -0.46
CA TYR A 193 33.57 6.55 0.67
C TYR A 193 32.85 7.50 1.64
N LEU A 194 32.93 7.21 2.94
CA LEU A 194 32.62 8.19 3.97
C LEU A 194 33.63 9.34 3.95
N GLU A 195 33.24 10.48 4.53
CA GLU A 195 34.14 11.61 4.71
C GLU A 195 35.37 11.21 5.52
N ASN A 196 36.54 11.73 5.12
CA ASN A 196 37.78 11.53 5.85
C ASN A 196 37.71 12.25 7.19
N ASP A 197 38.01 11.56 8.29
CA ASP A 197 38.28 12.19 9.58
C ASP A 197 39.54 13.08 9.50
N PRO A 198 39.44 14.41 9.70
CA PRO A 198 40.60 15.31 9.74
C PRO A 198 41.62 14.92 10.81
N ALA A 199 41.18 14.31 11.91
CA ALA A 199 42.06 13.88 13.01
C ALA A 199 42.97 12.72 12.61
N LEU A 200 42.61 11.93 11.59
CA LEU A 200 43.44 10.86 11.03
C LEU A 200 44.16 11.31 9.76
N SER A 201 43.46 12.01 8.86
CA SER A 201 44.01 12.39 7.56
C SER A 201 45.10 13.47 7.64
N ALA A 202 45.02 14.44 8.56
CA ALA A 202 46.04 15.49 8.68
C ALA A 202 47.39 14.95 9.22
N PRO A 203 47.43 14.09 10.26
CA PRO A 203 48.67 13.42 10.65
C PRO A 203 49.26 12.54 9.56
N LEU A 204 48.44 11.75 8.84
CA LEU A 204 48.91 10.91 7.73
C LEU A 204 49.55 11.75 6.62
N ALA A 205 48.91 12.87 6.23
CA ALA A 205 49.47 13.79 5.25
C ALA A 205 50.80 14.43 5.71
N THR A 206 50.92 14.72 7.01
CA THR A 206 52.17 15.23 7.61
C THR A 206 53.27 14.19 7.54
N LEU A 207 52.99 12.94 7.94
CA LEU A 207 53.93 11.82 7.85
C LEU A 207 54.38 11.59 6.40
N ARG A 208 53.48 11.73 5.42
CA ARG A 208 53.80 11.57 4.00
C ARG A 208 54.75 12.65 3.49
N GLY A 209 54.69 13.85 4.09
CA GLY A 209 55.65 14.90 3.84
C GLY A 209 57.06 14.57 4.33
N LEU A 210 57.16 13.84 5.45
CA LEU A 210 58.41 13.47 6.12
C LEU A 210 59.08 12.23 5.51
N TYR A 211 58.30 11.20 5.17
CA TYR A 211 58.80 9.93 4.65
C TYR A 211 58.57 9.84 3.13
N LYS A 212 59.62 10.08 2.35
CA LYS A 212 59.61 9.99 0.87
C LYS A 212 60.53 8.87 0.37
N PRO A 213 60.28 8.28 -0.80
CA PRO A 213 61.22 7.33 -1.41
C PRO A 213 62.64 7.92 -1.47
N PRO A 214 63.69 7.15 -1.12
CA PRO A 214 63.71 5.69 -0.93
C PRO A 214 63.44 5.20 0.51
N ASP A 215 62.90 6.02 1.42
CA ASP A 215 62.61 5.59 2.80
C ASP A 215 61.66 4.37 2.84
N PRO A 216 62.06 3.24 3.47
CA PRO A 216 61.21 2.05 3.59
C PRO A 216 59.86 2.34 4.28
N SER A 217 59.81 3.34 5.17
CA SER A 217 58.60 3.76 5.89
C SER A 217 57.56 4.41 4.97
N ALA A 218 57.99 4.95 3.81
CA ALA A 218 57.07 5.52 2.83
C ALA A 218 56.13 4.45 2.25
N GLY A 219 56.60 3.21 2.11
CA GLY A 219 55.78 2.07 1.66
C GLY A 219 54.71 1.70 2.70
N LEU A 220 55.11 1.57 3.97
CA LEU A 220 54.19 1.26 5.07
C LEU A 220 53.14 2.36 5.26
N LEU A 221 53.54 3.63 5.14
CA LEU A 221 52.60 4.74 5.26
C LEU A 221 51.55 4.71 4.14
N LYS A 222 51.97 4.43 2.90
CA LYS A 222 51.04 4.26 1.78
C LYS A 222 50.03 3.13 2.04
N GLU A 223 50.49 2.00 2.59
CA GLU A 223 49.63 0.89 2.97
C GLU A 223 48.62 1.28 4.07
N ILE A 224 49.05 2.07 5.06
CA ILE A 224 48.15 2.61 6.10
C ILE A 224 47.11 3.56 5.50
N GLU A 225 47.51 4.47 4.62
CA GLU A 225 46.59 5.38 3.91
C GLU A 225 45.56 4.60 3.07
N GLU A 226 46.01 3.58 2.34
CA GLU A 226 45.14 2.71 1.54
C GLU A 226 44.18 1.90 2.41
N ASN A 227 44.65 1.33 3.52
CA ASN A 227 43.82 0.58 4.47
C ASN A 227 42.79 1.49 5.16
N TYR A 228 43.18 2.70 5.55
CA TYR A 228 42.27 3.69 6.10
C TYR A 228 41.21 4.10 5.08
N ALA A 229 41.61 4.44 3.85
CA ALA A 229 40.66 4.78 2.78
C ALA A 229 39.69 3.61 2.50
N ASN A 230 40.19 2.38 2.39
CA ASN A 230 39.35 1.19 2.24
C ASN A 230 38.42 0.98 3.44
N SER A 231 38.83 1.37 4.65
CA SER A 231 37.98 1.32 5.83
C SER A 231 36.85 2.35 5.81
N LEU A 232 36.90 3.36 4.93
CA LEU A 232 35.82 4.34 4.74
C LEU A 232 34.84 3.92 3.64
N LEU A 233 35.16 2.90 2.85
CA LEU A 233 34.25 2.36 1.84
C LEU A 233 33.08 1.65 2.53
N VAL A 234 31.86 2.05 2.20
CA VAL A 234 30.64 1.50 2.80
C VAL A 234 29.71 0.92 1.75
N ASP A 235 28.99 -0.12 2.14
CA ASP A 235 27.84 -0.65 1.43
C ASP A 235 26.61 -0.43 2.31
N ALA A 236 25.99 0.75 2.15
CA ALA A 236 24.86 1.17 2.97
C ALA A 236 23.67 1.52 2.07
N GLY A 237 22.58 0.77 2.24
CA GLY A 237 21.31 1.11 1.60
C GLY A 237 20.80 2.47 2.10
N ARG A 238 20.45 3.38 1.19
CA ARG A 238 19.93 4.73 1.53
C ARG A 238 19.00 5.24 0.44
N ILE A 239 17.83 5.76 0.82
CA ILE A 239 16.90 6.43 -0.11
C ILE A 239 17.30 7.89 -0.32
N GLY A 240 17.65 8.61 0.73
CA GLY A 240 18.03 10.01 0.68
C GLY A 240 16.84 10.97 0.71
N GLU A 241 17.11 12.17 1.24
CA GLU A 241 16.11 13.19 1.53
C GLU A 241 15.39 13.68 0.27
N ASP A 242 16.11 13.87 -0.85
CA ASP A 242 15.51 14.34 -2.10
C ASP A 242 14.41 13.40 -2.62
N GLN A 243 14.65 12.09 -2.57
CA GLN A 243 13.67 11.08 -2.99
C GLN A 243 12.48 11.03 -2.03
N LEU A 244 12.71 11.10 -0.71
CA LEU A 244 11.65 11.10 0.30
C LEU A 244 10.77 12.36 0.22
N ASN A 245 11.39 13.54 0.06
CA ASN A 245 10.68 14.81 -0.09
C ASN A 245 9.86 14.83 -1.39
N TYR A 246 10.43 14.35 -2.50
CA TYR A 246 9.68 14.19 -3.75
C TYR A 246 8.50 13.24 -3.58
N PHE A 247 8.71 12.08 -2.95
CA PHE A 247 7.67 11.08 -2.68
C PHE A 247 6.52 11.69 -1.89
N ALA A 248 6.80 12.31 -0.74
CA ALA A 248 5.79 12.91 0.11
C ALA A 248 5.01 14.03 -0.62
N ALA A 249 5.71 14.90 -1.34
CA ALA A 249 5.08 15.97 -2.13
C ALA A 249 4.19 15.41 -3.25
N LEU A 250 4.60 14.32 -3.90
CA LEU A 250 3.81 13.68 -4.94
C LEU A 250 2.59 12.96 -4.37
N MET A 251 2.74 12.20 -3.28
CA MET A 251 1.61 11.50 -2.64
C MET A 251 0.53 12.49 -2.22
N LYS A 252 0.91 13.62 -1.60
CA LYS A 252 -0.02 14.70 -1.25
C LYS A 252 -0.75 15.26 -2.48
N ARG A 253 -0.05 15.43 -3.61
CA ARG A 253 -0.68 15.91 -4.86
C ARG A 253 -1.61 14.87 -5.47
N LEU A 254 -1.27 13.59 -5.39
CA LEU A 254 -2.13 12.49 -5.85
C LEU A 254 -3.42 12.43 -5.02
N GLU A 255 -3.30 12.48 -3.70
CA GLU A 255 -4.43 12.52 -2.78
C GLU A 255 -5.35 13.72 -3.05
N GLN A 256 -4.79 14.92 -3.20
CA GLN A 256 -5.55 16.12 -3.56
C GLN A 256 -6.28 15.99 -4.90
N LYS A 257 -5.69 15.29 -5.86
CA LYS A 257 -6.23 15.21 -7.22
C LYS A 257 -7.26 14.10 -7.38
N LEU A 258 -7.01 12.93 -6.80
CA LEU A 258 -7.89 11.77 -6.89
C LEU A 258 -9.01 11.82 -5.85
N GLY A 259 -8.90 12.70 -4.85
CA GLY A 259 -9.76 12.71 -3.69
C GLY A 259 -9.45 11.56 -2.74
N GLU A 260 -10.06 11.60 -1.56
CA GLU A 260 -9.85 10.60 -0.50
C GLU A 260 -10.22 9.19 -0.97
N SER A 261 -11.39 9.03 -1.61
CA SER A 261 -11.85 7.74 -2.12
C SER A 261 -10.97 7.21 -3.25
N GLY A 262 -10.62 8.05 -4.23
CA GLY A 262 -9.79 7.63 -5.36
C GLY A 262 -8.37 7.24 -4.94
N PHE A 263 -7.75 8.01 -4.04
CA PHE A 263 -6.42 7.70 -3.51
C PHE A 263 -6.43 6.53 -2.52
N GLY A 264 -7.48 6.42 -1.70
CA GLY A 264 -7.68 5.33 -0.75
C GLY A 264 -7.90 3.97 -1.43
N ASN A 265 -8.52 3.96 -2.61
CA ASN A 265 -8.77 2.73 -3.36
C ASN A 265 -7.51 2.15 -4.03
N LEU A 266 -6.46 2.96 -4.22
CA LEU A 266 -5.21 2.48 -4.83
C LEU A 266 -4.58 1.39 -3.95
N THR A 267 -4.25 0.26 -4.56
CA THR A 267 -3.23 -0.63 -4.02
C THR A 267 -1.86 -0.03 -4.29
N LYS A 268 -1.14 0.33 -3.23
CA LYS A 268 0.13 1.04 -3.30
C LYS A 268 1.28 0.13 -2.87
N ILE A 269 2.27 -0.01 -3.73
CA ILE A 269 3.38 -0.94 -3.62
C ILE A 269 4.69 -0.16 -3.73
N ALA A 270 5.53 -0.24 -2.71
CA ALA A 270 6.89 0.31 -2.74
C ALA A 270 7.86 -0.76 -3.23
N VAL A 271 8.80 -0.36 -4.09
CA VAL A 271 9.82 -1.23 -4.69
C VAL A 271 11.18 -0.62 -4.44
N LEU A 272 12.10 -1.40 -3.88
CA LEU A 272 13.48 -1.01 -3.64
C LEU A 272 14.36 -2.26 -3.51
N HIS A 273 15.67 -2.14 -3.62
CA HIS A 273 16.53 -3.32 -3.49
C HIS A 273 16.78 -3.75 -2.03
N HIS A 274 17.29 -2.84 -1.20
CA HIS A 274 17.58 -3.10 0.21
C HIS A 274 16.31 -3.27 1.07
N HIS A 275 16.36 -4.16 2.06
CA HIS A 275 15.30 -4.42 3.02
C HIS A 275 15.13 -3.26 4.03
N VAL A 276 13.88 -3.06 4.49
CA VAL A 276 13.46 -1.93 5.35
C VAL A 276 13.39 -2.26 6.85
N GLY A 277 13.81 -3.47 7.23
CA GLY A 277 13.76 -3.97 8.59
C GLY A 277 14.21 -5.41 8.69
N HIS A 278 14.31 -5.92 9.91
CA HIS A 278 14.73 -7.30 10.16
C HIS A 278 13.74 -8.31 9.55
N LEU A 279 14.28 -9.34 8.90
CA LEU A 279 13.51 -10.45 8.36
C LEU A 279 13.34 -11.53 9.43
N TRP A 280 12.19 -12.20 9.45
CA TRP A 280 11.97 -13.31 10.37
C TRP A 280 13.02 -14.41 10.16
N ARG A 281 13.63 -14.88 11.26
CA ARG A 281 14.73 -15.86 11.25
C ARG A 281 15.98 -15.41 10.49
N GLN A 282 16.22 -14.13 10.23
CA GLN A 282 17.47 -13.63 9.63
C GLN A 282 18.71 -14.27 10.28
N GLN A 283 19.68 -14.73 9.48
CA GLN A 283 20.94 -15.25 10.03
C GLN A 283 21.70 -14.10 10.67
N LEU A 284 22.50 -14.42 11.68
CA LEU A 284 23.41 -13.44 12.24
C LEU A 284 24.42 -13.05 11.17
N GLU A 285 24.36 -11.80 10.72
CA GLU A 285 25.32 -11.22 9.80
C GLU A 285 26.04 -10.07 10.52
N LEU A 286 27.38 -10.12 10.52
CA LEU A 286 28.22 -9.06 11.08
C LEU A 286 28.57 -8.06 9.98
N LYS A 287 27.68 -7.09 9.77
CA LYS A 287 27.86 -5.97 8.83
C LYS A 287 27.82 -4.63 9.57
N ARG A 288 28.46 -3.62 8.98
CA ARG A 288 28.42 -2.23 9.48
C ARG A 288 27.03 -1.60 9.34
N PHE A 289 26.36 -1.89 8.23
CA PHE A 289 25.01 -1.43 7.93
C PHE A 289 24.20 -2.65 7.51
N GLU A 290 23.12 -2.91 8.25
CA GLU A 290 22.29 -4.08 7.99
C GLU A 290 21.15 -3.72 7.05
N SER A 291 20.27 -2.81 7.46
CA SER A 291 19.12 -2.35 6.68
C SER A 291 19.35 -0.95 6.08
N VAL A 292 18.38 -0.48 5.28
CA VAL A 292 18.37 0.90 4.79
C VAL A 292 18.52 1.88 5.96
N ILE A 293 19.50 2.78 5.89
CA ILE A 293 19.88 3.64 7.02
C ILE A 293 18.79 4.65 7.40
N ASP A 294 17.95 5.05 6.43
CA ASP A 294 16.80 5.94 6.58
C ASP A 294 15.46 5.16 6.54
N ALA A 295 15.46 3.88 6.93
CA ALA A 295 14.27 3.02 6.90
C ALA A 295 13.12 3.53 7.78
N ALA A 296 13.41 4.23 8.88
CA ALA A 296 12.36 4.76 9.76
C ALA A 296 11.50 5.81 9.04
N ASP A 297 12.13 6.77 8.38
CA ASP A 297 11.45 7.84 7.64
C ASP A 297 10.72 7.28 6.42
N LEU A 298 11.37 6.36 5.69
CA LEU A 298 10.71 5.65 4.59
C LEU A 298 9.44 4.94 5.07
N LYS A 299 9.53 4.09 6.10
CA LYS A 299 8.37 3.36 6.62
C LYS A 299 7.29 4.29 7.14
N HIS A 300 7.67 5.35 7.84
CA HIS A 300 6.73 6.37 8.31
C HIS A 300 5.93 6.96 7.14
N HIS A 301 6.59 7.38 6.07
CA HIS A 301 5.90 7.93 4.90
C HIS A 301 5.05 6.87 4.18
N LEU A 302 5.55 5.66 4.00
CA LEU A 302 4.79 4.57 3.37
C LEU A 302 3.49 4.26 4.13
N ILE A 303 3.57 4.11 5.46
CA ILE A 303 2.41 3.87 6.32
C ILE A 303 1.46 5.07 6.30
N THR A 304 1.98 6.29 6.41
CA THR A 304 1.18 7.53 6.38
C THR A 304 0.35 7.65 5.10
N TYR A 305 0.91 7.27 3.96
CA TYR A 305 0.21 7.32 2.67
C TYR A 305 -0.53 6.02 2.31
N GLY A 306 -0.65 5.09 3.27
CA GLY A 306 -1.39 3.84 3.11
C GLY A 306 -0.80 2.95 2.01
N PHE A 307 0.51 2.70 2.04
CA PHE A 307 1.13 1.63 1.28
C PHE A 307 0.87 0.28 1.94
N GLN A 308 0.54 -0.73 1.13
CA GLN A 308 0.26 -2.08 1.62
C GLN A 308 1.49 -2.98 1.52
N PHE A 309 2.34 -2.78 0.51
CA PHE A 309 3.44 -3.69 0.20
C PHE A 309 4.78 -2.97 0.07
N VAL A 310 5.83 -3.68 0.47
CA VAL A 310 7.23 -3.35 0.19
C VAL A 310 7.91 -4.56 -0.43
N LEU A 311 8.32 -4.45 -1.70
CA LEU A 311 8.99 -5.51 -2.45
C LEU A 311 10.48 -5.20 -2.52
N HIS A 312 11.30 -6.15 -2.06
CA HIS A 312 12.75 -5.98 -2.03
C HIS A 312 13.54 -7.28 -2.27
N GLY A 313 14.87 -7.16 -2.30
CA GLY A 313 15.84 -8.25 -2.45
C GLY A 313 16.99 -8.18 -1.44
N HIS A 314 18.23 -8.30 -1.92
CA HIS A 314 19.52 -8.09 -1.24
C HIS A 314 19.95 -9.20 -0.27
N LYS A 315 19.03 -9.69 0.57
CA LYS A 315 19.36 -10.68 1.61
C LYS A 315 19.38 -12.11 1.11
N HIS A 316 18.98 -12.35 -0.14
CA HIS A 316 18.87 -13.70 -0.73
C HIS A 316 17.99 -14.65 0.09
N GLN A 317 17.10 -14.07 0.92
CA GLN A 317 16.24 -14.78 1.85
C GLN A 317 14.81 -14.67 1.38
N ASN A 318 14.12 -15.80 1.30
CA ASN A 318 12.70 -15.83 1.03
C ASN A 318 11.91 -15.38 2.26
N HIS A 319 11.12 -14.32 2.13
CA HIS A 319 10.31 -13.83 3.24
C HIS A 319 9.02 -13.14 2.77
N VAL A 320 7.94 -13.40 3.50
CA VAL A 320 6.69 -12.63 3.47
C VAL A 320 6.29 -12.41 4.92
N GLY A 321 6.12 -11.16 5.33
CA GLY A 321 5.80 -10.81 6.72
C GLY A 321 5.16 -9.44 6.86
N LEU A 322 4.66 -9.12 8.05
CA LEU A 322 4.10 -7.81 8.38
C LEU A 322 5.10 -7.03 9.23
N ASP A 323 5.35 -5.78 8.87
CA ASP A 323 6.16 -4.82 9.65
C ASP A 323 5.27 -3.65 10.10
N GLY A 324 4.98 -3.60 11.40
CA GLY A 324 4.30 -2.49 12.07
C GLY A 324 5.21 -1.73 13.03
N THR A 325 6.53 -1.89 12.93
CA THR A 325 7.51 -1.43 13.96
C THR A 325 7.53 0.07 14.20
N VAL A 326 7.07 0.88 13.25
CA VAL A 326 7.04 2.35 13.36
C VAL A 326 5.62 2.90 13.58
N ILE A 327 4.61 2.05 13.80
CA ILE A 327 3.25 2.47 14.10
C ILE A 327 3.16 2.88 15.58
N PRO A 328 2.85 4.15 15.90
CA PRO A 328 2.71 4.58 17.29
C PRO A 328 1.50 3.90 17.95
N ILE A 329 1.66 3.43 19.20
CA ILE A 329 0.58 2.76 19.97
C ILE A 329 -0.69 3.64 20.05
N GLY A 330 -0.52 4.96 20.19
CA GLY A 330 -1.63 5.92 20.26
C GLY A 330 -2.37 6.17 18.94
N GLN A 331 -1.89 5.61 17.81
CA GLN A 331 -2.47 5.77 16.47
C GLN A 331 -2.78 4.42 15.80
N ASN A 332 -2.69 3.32 16.55
CA ASN A 332 -2.80 1.94 16.04
C ASN A 332 -4.14 1.59 15.35
N PRO A 333 -5.32 2.19 15.65
CA PRO A 333 -6.54 1.82 14.94
C PRO A 333 -6.59 2.26 13.47
N ALA A 334 -5.90 3.35 13.10
CA ALA A 334 -6.03 3.99 11.78
C ALA A 334 -4.90 3.64 10.80
N LEU A 335 -3.80 3.05 11.27
CA LEU A 335 -2.60 2.77 10.48
C LEU A 335 -2.37 1.28 10.34
N THR A 336 -1.98 0.85 9.14
CA THR A 336 -1.86 -0.57 8.79
C THR A 336 -0.40 -0.97 8.65
N PRO A 337 0.03 -2.13 9.17
CA PRO A 337 1.37 -2.66 8.94
C PRO A 337 1.69 -2.84 7.46
N LEU A 338 2.96 -2.72 7.10
CA LEU A 338 3.45 -2.98 5.75
C LEU A 338 3.63 -4.49 5.55
N CYS A 339 3.14 -5.05 4.44
CA CYS A 339 3.50 -6.39 4.01
C CYS A 339 4.86 -6.35 3.28
N VAL A 340 5.89 -6.86 3.94
CA VAL A 340 7.25 -6.95 3.42
C VAL A 340 7.41 -8.26 2.65
N VAL A 341 7.79 -8.14 1.37
CA VAL A 341 7.94 -9.24 0.42
C VAL A 341 9.40 -9.25 -0.08
N SER A 342 10.21 -10.14 0.49
CA SER A 342 11.59 -10.35 0.06
C SER A 342 11.62 -11.39 -1.04
N GLY A 343 12.06 -11.02 -2.24
CA GLY A 343 12.01 -11.86 -3.45
C GLY A 343 12.95 -13.08 -3.41
N GLY A 344 13.81 -13.20 -2.41
CA GLY A 344 14.80 -14.27 -2.32
C GLY A 344 15.96 -13.99 -3.27
N THR A 345 16.25 -14.93 -4.17
CA THR A 345 17.25 -14.76 -5.22
C THR A 345 16.95 -15.68 -6.39
N ILE A 346 17.15 -15.18 -7.61
CA ILE A 346 17.05 -15.97 -8.83
C ILE A 346 18.37 -16.68 -9.13
N SER A 347 19.49 -16.02 -8.87
CA SER A 347 20.83 -16.53 -9.13
C SER A 347 21.79 -16.14 -8.02
N GLY A 348 22.79 -16.98 -7.77
CA GLY A 348 23.66 -16.82 -6.61
C GLY A 348 23.27 -17.77 -5.49
N TYR A 349 23.82 -17.50 -4.29
CA TYR A 349 23.61 -18.36 -3.13
C TYR A 349 22.33 -17.94 -2.39
N PRO A 350 21.26 -18.76 -2.41
CA PRO A 350 20.18 -18.54 -1.48
C PRO A 350 20.71 -18.71 -0.05
N ARG A 351 20.07 -18.02 0.88
CA ARG A 351 20.34 -18.20 2.31
C ARG A 351 20.22 -19.68 2.68
N THR A 352 21.03 -20.17 3.64
CA THR A 352 20.99 -21.57 4.07
C THR A 352 19.57 -22.01 4.44
N GLY A 353 19.09 -23.05 3.75
CA GLY A 353 17.74 -23.61 3.93
C GLY A 353 16.68 -23.05 2.97
N ASP A 354 17.00 -21.98 2.23
CA ASP A 354 16.17 -21.45 1.16
C ASP A 354 16.55 -22.04 -0.21
N LYS A 355 15.63 -21.90 -1.17
CA LYS A 355 15.82 -22.25 -2.57
C LYS A 355 15.90 -20.96 -3.39
N GLN A 356 16.63 -21.00 -4.51
CA GLN A 356 16.45 -19.97 -5.55
C GLN A 356 14.99 -19.95 -5.98
N SER A 357 14.39 -18.78 -6.06
CA SER A 357 12.97 -18.62 -6.28
C SER A 357 12.64 -17.29 -6.93
N PHE A 358 11.41 -17.17 -7.39
CA PHE A 358 10.79 -15.89 -7.72
C PHE A 358 9.41 -15.82 -7.07
N LYS A 359 8.80 -14.63 -7.06
CA LYS A 359 7.47 -14.44 -6.48
C LYS A 359 6.45 -13.97 -7.50
N VAL A 360 5.21 -14.42 -7.31
CA VAL A 360 4.03 -13.94 -8.05
C VAL A 360 3.01 -13.46 -7.05
N LEU A 361 2.70 -12.16 -7.09
CA LEU A 361 1.66 -11.56 -6.27
C LEU A 361 0.37 -11.54 -7.08
N ASN A 362 -0.66 -12.22 -6.60
CA ASN A 362 -1.99 -12.22 -7.19
C ASN A 362 -2.92 -11.42 -6.28
N LEU A 363 -3.37 -10.25 -6.75
CA LEU A 363 -4.33 -9.44 -6.03
C LEU A 363 -5.74 -9.88 -6.45
N ALA A 364 -6.59 -10.20 -5.46
CA ALA A 364 -7.83 -10.95 -5.69
C ALA A 364 -8.82 -10.26 -6.66
N GLU A 365 -8.82 -8.93 -6.68
CA GLU A 365 -9.74 -8.11 -7.46
C GLU A 365 -9.01 -7.37 -8.60
N GLU A 366 -9.72 -7.07 -9.68
CA GLU A 366 -9.17 -6.39 -10.86
C GLU A 366 -8.90 -4.91 -10.59
N ARG A 367 -9.72 -4.31 -9.72
CA ARG A 367 -9.70 -2.92 -9.26
C ARG A 367 -9.67 -2.88 -7.74
N GLY A 368 -9.38 -1.70 -7.20
CA GLY A 368 -9.36 -1.47 -5.76
C GLY A 368 -10.72 -0.96 -5.24
N PRO A 369 -10.87 -0.85 -3.91
CA PRO A 369 -9.92 -1.26 -2.87
C PRO A 369 -9.87 -2.78 -2.75
N ARG A 370 -8.66 -3.35 -2.67
CA ARG A 370 -8.49 -4.81 -2.60
C ARG A 370 -8.40 -5.26 -1.14
N GLY A 371 -9.20 -6.25 -0.75
CA GLY A 371 -9.16 -6.81 0.60
C GLY A 371 -8.13 -7.92 0.81
N ASN A 372 -7.69 -8.60 -0.26
CA ASN A 372 -6.82 -9.77 -0.15
C ASN A 372 -5.83 -9.89 -1.31
N ALA A 373 -4.69 -10.52 -1.04
CA ALA A 373 -3.70 -10.93 -2.02
C ALA A 373 -3.13 -12.32 -1.67
N THR A 374 -2.74 -13.08 -2.69
CA THR A 374 -1.96 -14.30 -2.53
C THR A 374 -0.57 -14.08 -3.10
N ILE A 375 0.47 -14.36 -2.31
CA ILE A 375 1.86 -14.33 -2.76
C ILE A 375 2.32 -15.77 -2.94
N ALA A 376 2.66 -16.16 -4.16
CA ALA A 376 3.25 -17.46 -4.46
C ALA A 376 4.77 -17.32 -4.56
N GLU A 377 5.49 -18.09 -3.77
CA GLU A 377 6.94 -18.30 -3.88
C GLU A 377 7.19 -19.56 -4.70
N VAL A 378 7.78 -19.41 -5.88
CA VAL A 378 7.99 -20.51 -6.83
C VAL A 378 9.48 -20.86 -6.88
N PRO A 379 9.89 -22.03 -6.38
CA PRO A 379 11.29 -22.44 -6.40
C PRO A 379 11.75 -22.82 -7.82
N LEU A 380 12.98 -22.44 -8.18
CA LEU A 380 13.61 -22.70 -9.48
C LEU A 380 14.47 -23.98 -9.44
N LEU A 381 13.84 -25.14 -9.54
CA LEU A 381 14.50 -26.45 -9.51
C LEU A 381 15.05 -26.85 -10.89
N GLN A 382 16.24 -27.46 -10.93
CA GLN A 382 16.93 -27.79 -12.19
C GLN A 382 16.24 -28.90 -13.01
N ASP A 383 15.88 -30.01 -12.34
CA ASP A 383 15.48 -31.27 -13.00
C ASP A 383 14.00 -31.62 -12.80
N ALA A 384 13.18 -30.61 -12.54
CA ALA A 384 11.75 -30.78 -12.31
C ALA A 384 10.92 -30.06 -13.38
N ALA A 385 9.79 -30.66 -13.77
CA ALA A 385 8.86 -30.02 -14.69
C ALA A 385 8.27 -28.75 -14.03
N PRO A 386 8.44 -27.54 -14.60
CA PRO A 386 8.09 -26.30 -13.91
C PRO A 386 6.63 -26.25 -13.44
N LYS A 387 5.70 -26.75 -14.25
CA LYS A 387 4.28 -26.87 -13.87
C LYS A 387 4.05 -27.71 -12.61
N ASN A 388 4.77 -28.83 -12.47
CA ASN A 388 4.67 -29.66 -11.26
C ASN A 388 5.27 -28.98 -10.04
N VAL A 389 6.36 -28.23 -10.22
CA VAL A 389 6.97 -27.45 -9.14
C VAL A 389 6.03 -26.33 -8.68
N MET A 390 5.44 -25.60 -9.63
CA MET A 390 4.47 -24.55 -9.33
C MET A 390 3.28 -25.08 -8.52
N LEU A 391 2.78 -26.27 -8.85
CA LEU A 391 1.62 -26.87 -8.19
C LEU A 391 1.95 -27.48 -6.82
N ASN A 392 3.11 -28.10 -6.64
CA ASN A 392 3.39 -28.95 -5.48
C ASN A 392 4.47 -28.41 -4.53
N GLU A 393 5.38 -27.56 -5.02
CA GLU A 393 6.54 -27.08 -4.26
C GLU A 393 6.44 -25.58 -3.91
N SER A 394 5.51 -24.85 -4.53
CA SER A 394 5.32 -23.43 -4.24
C SER A 394 4.77 -23.21 -2.84
N ARG A 395 5.25 -22.17 -2.16
CA ARG A 395 4.65 -21.69 -0.91
C ARG A 395 3.68 -20.57 -1.23
N HIS A 396 2.47 -20.67 -0.68
CA HIS A 396 1.42 -19.66 -0.87
C HIS A 396 1.14 -18.94 0.44
N TYR A 397 1.25 -17.62 0.41
CA TYR A 397 0.95 -16.75 1.54
C TYR A 397 -0.34 -15.99 1.25
N GLN A 398 -1.35 -16.17 2.10
CA GLN A 398 -2.57 -15.36 2.05
C GLN A 398 -2.34 -14.10 2.88
N VAL A 399 -2.46 -12.95 2.24
CA VAL A 399 -2.26 -11.63 2.84
C VAL A 399 -3.58 -10.90 2.83
N THR A 400 -4.14 -10.67 4.01
CA THR A 400 -5.27 -9.75 4.16
C THR A 400 -4.71 -8.34 4.08
N LEU A 401 -5.17 -7.61 3.07
CA LEU A 401 -4.87 -6.19 2.95
C LEU A 401 -5.82 -5.48 3.88
N ALA A 402 -5.25 -4.73 4.82
CA ALA A 402 -6.03 -4.01 5.80
C ALA A 402 -6.95 -3.05 5.04
N SER A 403 -8.25 -3.37 5.04
CA SER A 403 -9.27 -2.40 4.70
C SER A 403 -9.26 -1.32 5.78
N PRO A 404 -9.41 -0.04 5.45
CA PRO A 404 -9.71 0.95 6.47
C PRO A 404 -10.93 0.44 7.24
N VAL A 405 -10.72 0.08 8.51
CA VAL A 405 -11.82 -0.29 9.40
C VAL A 405 -12.67 0.96 9.48
N ALA A 406 -13.93 0.90 9.03
CA ALA A 406 -14.81 2.05 9.05
C ALA A 406 -14.91 2.59 10.48
N GLU A 407 -14.34 3.77 10.73
CA GLU A 407 -14.29 4.32 12.07
C GLU A 407 -15.51 5.21 12.33
N VAL A 408 -15.73 5.55 13.60
CA VAL A 408 -16.77 6.52 14.02
C VAL A 408 -16.70 7.84 13.23
N HIS A 409 -15.54 8.19 12.67
CA HIS A 409 -15.34 9.36 11.82
C HIS A 409 -16.04 9.25 10.45
N ASP A 410 -16.23 8.04 9.92
CA ASP A 410 -16.98 7.75 8.69
C ASP A 410 -18.49 7.80 8.89
N PHE A 411 -18.98 7.86 10.13
CA PHE A 411 -20.41 7.79 10.44
C PHE A 411 -21.23 8.82 9.66
N LYS A 412 -20.71 10.03 9.45
CA LYS A 412 -21.40 11.06 8.66
C LYS A 412 -21.57 10.66 7.19
N ARG A 413 -20.58 9.96 6.60
CA ARG A 413 -20.59 9.54 5.20
C ARG A 413 -21.64 8.48 4.93
N VAL A 414 -21.76 7.50 5.83
CA VAL A 414 -22.65 6.35 5.65
C VAL A 414 -24.01 6.51 6.32
N LYS A 415 -24.26 7.64 7.01
CA LYS A 415 -25.47 7.86 7.80
C LYS A 415 -26.75 7.64 7.01
N GLU A 416 -26.84 8.19 5.80
CA GLU A 416 -28.06 8.09 4.99
C GLU A 416 -28.34 6.63 4.60
N GLN A 417 -27.31 5.88 4.19
CA GLN A 417 -27.46 4.46 3.87
C GLN A 417 -27.83 3.62 5.09
N LEU A 418 -27.28 3.94 6.27
CA LEU A 418 -27.68 3.29 7.52
C LEU A 418 -29.14 3.59 7.86
N ASP A 419 -29.58 4.85 7.71
CA ASP A 419 -30.98 5.22 7.88
C ASP A 419 -31.87 4.42 6.91
N ASP A 420 -31.46 4.29 5.64
CA ASP A 420 -32.18 3.56 4.59
C ASP A 420 -32.32 2.07 4.93
N VAL A 421 -31.26 1.42 5.42
CA VAL A 421 -31.31 0.02 5.85
C VAL A 421 -32.25 -0.15 7.04
N VAL A 422 -32.17 0.74 8.03
CA VAL A 422 -33.08 0.72 9.18
C VAL A 422 -34.53 0.90 8.71
N ARG A 423 -34.81 1.83 7.79
CA ARG A 423 -36.16 2.02 7.23
C ARG A 423 -36.64 0.77 6.51
N THR A 424 -35.82 0.21 5.62
CA THR A 424 -36.18 -0.97 4.81
C THR A 424 -36.47 -2.19 5.69
N LYS A 425 -35.64 -2.42 6.71
CA LYS A 425 -35.76 -3.60 7.58
C LYS A 425 -36.80 -3.44 8.68
N CYS A 426 -36.89 -2.27 9.31
CA CYS A 426 -37.81 -2.05 10.42
C CYS A 426 -39.17 -1.51 9.99
N ALA A 427 -39.29 -0.92 8.80
CA ALA A 427 -40.55 -0.36 8.30
C ALA A 427 -40.75 -0.65 6.80
N PRO A 428 -40.75 -1.94 6.37
CA PRO A 428 -40.95 -2.33 4.97
C PRO A 428 -42.31 -1.90 4.39
N GLU A 429 -43.25 -1.50 5.24
CA GLU A 429 -44.47 -0.85 4.80
C GLU A 429 -44.21 0.48 4.09
N LEU A 430 -43.12 1.20 4.40
CA LEU A 430 -42.79 2.52 3.84
C LEU A 430 -42.45 2.52 2.33
N GLU A 431 -42.32 1.33 1.72
CA GLU A 431 -42.07 1.19 0.29
C GLU A 431 -43.16 1.86 -0.57
N PRO A 432 -42.82 2.43 -1.74
CA PRO A 432 -43.76 3.13 -2.62
C PRO A 432 -44.97 2.27 -3.00
N GLY A 433 -46.17 2.86 -2.96
CA GLY A 433 -47.42 2.24 -3.46
C GLY A 433 -48.39 1.68 -2.40
N LYS A 434 -48.09 1.79 -1.10
CA LYS A 434 -48.96 1.30 -0.02
C LYS A 434 -49.77 2.37 0.73
N TRP A 435 -49.70 3.64 0.32
CA TRP A 435 -50.16 4.78 1.11
C TRP A 435 -51.02 5.76 0.32
N SER A 436 -51.97 6.42 0.98
CA SER A 436 -52.88 7.38 0.34
C SER A 436 -52.27 8.77 0.13
N VAL A 437 -51.36 9.20 1.02
CA VAL A 437 -50.64 10.48 0.92
C VAL A 437 -49.26 10.32 1.60
N SER A 438 -48.19 10.75 0.92
CA SER A 438 -46.83 10.86 1.50
C SER A 438 -46.35 12.31 1.48
N TRP A 439 -45.91 12.82 2.62
CA TRP A 439 -45.40 14.19 2.75
C TRP A 439 -43.87 14.20 2.69
N GLY A 440 -43.31 14.10 1.49
CA GLY A 440 -41.87 14.28 1.19
C GLY A 440 -40.90 13.34 1.92
N ASP A 441 -39.67 13.28 1.44
CA ASP A 441 -38.56 12.77 2.25
C ASP A 441 -38.10 13.92 3.15
N CYS A 442 -38.05 13.68 4.47
CA CYS A 442 -37.73 14.65 5.51
C CYS A 442 -38.80 15.73 5.79
N ALA A 443 -39.63 15.51 6.82
CA ALA A 443 -40.58 16.51 7.34
C ALA A 443 -40.06 17.17 8.63
N THR A 444 -40.30 18.45 8.83
CA THR A 444 -39.96 19.16 10.08
C THR A 444 -41.20 19.48 10.89
N LEU A 445 -41.19 19.11 12.16
CA LEU A 445 -42.23 19.47 13.13
C LEU A 445 -41.67 20.53 14.11
N PRO A 446 -42.27 21.74 14.22
CA PRO A 446 -41.89 22.68 15.25
C PRO A 446 -42.36 22.17 16.64
N PRO A 447 -41.68 22.57 17.72
CA PRO A 447 -42.07 22.20 19.06
C PRO A 447 -43.35 22.93 19.47
N GLY A 448 -44.19 22.26 20.25
CA GLY A 448 -45.42 22.84 20.79
C GLY A 448 -45.14 23.88 21.89
N ASP A 449 -44.00 23.78 22.57
CA ASP A 449 -43.54 24.73 23.58
C ASP A 449 -42.08 25.15 23.32
N PRO A 450 -41.85 26.16 22.46
CA PRO A 450 -40.51 26.63 22.12
C PRO A 450 -39.76 27.26 23.31
N GLU A 451 -40.44 27.67 24.39
CA GLU A 451 -39.76 28.19 25.58
C GLU A 451 -39.05 27.06 26.35
N LEU A 452 -39.63 25.86 26.33
CA LEU A 452 -39.13 24.71 27.07
C LEU A 452 -38.03 23.92 26.34
N VAL A 453 -38.15 23.79 25.01
CA VAL A 453 -37.18 23.05 24.17
C VAL A 453 -36.27 23.94 23.33
N GLY A 454 -36.48 25.26 23.37
CA GLY A 454 -35.71 26.26 22.64
C GLY A 454 -36.38 26.63 21.30
N PRO A 455 -36.43 27.94 20.95
CA PRO A 455 -37.20 28.44 19.80
C PRO A 455 -36.63 28.06 18.44
N GLN A 456 -35.39 27.56 18.39
CA GLN A 456 -34.71 27.09 17.18
C GLN A 456 -34.81 25.56 17.00
N THR A 457 -35.40 24.85 17.96
CA THR A 457 -35.52 23.40 17.90
C THR A 457 -36.60 23.03 16.89
N SER A 458 -36.34 22.06 16.02
CA SER A 458 -37.34 21.40 15.17
C SER A 458 -37.05 19.91 15.13
N TYR A 459 -38.09 19.08 15.13
CA TYR A 459 -37.93 17.64 14.94
C TYR A 459 -37.87 17.37 13.45
N ARG A 460 -36.68 17.03 12.97
CA ARG A 460 -36.50 16.44 11.65
C ARG A 460 -36.97 14.99 11.71
N LEU A 461 -38.12 14.70 11.11
CA LEU A 461 -38.68 13.38 10.93
C LEU A 461 -38.25 12.83 9.58
N ASN A 462 -38.04 11.53 9.50
CA ASN A 462 -37.67 10.88 8.26
C ASN A 462 -38.83 10.93 7.25
N ARG A 463 -40.04 10.61 7.69
CA ARG A 463 -41.23 10.58 6.81
C ARG A 463 -42.53 10.74 7.61
N ILE A 464 -43.54 11.34 6.99
CA ILE A 464 -44.91 11.35 7.51
C ILE A 464 -45.83 10.69 6.49
N VAL A 465 -46.62 9.73 6.96
CA VAL A 465 -47.48 8.90 6.13
C VAL A 465 -48.89 8.90 6.68
N GLU A 466 -49.89 8.94 5.80
CA GLU A 466 -51.29 8.86 6.19
C GLU A 466 -51.91 7.56 5.68
N THR A 467 -52.62 6.88 6.57
CA THR A 467 -53.46 5.72 6.28
C THR A 467 -54.93 6.10 6.45
N LYS A 468 -55.85 5.17 6.17
CA LYS A 468 -57.29 5.36 6.43
C LYS A 468 -57.65 5.54 7.92
N ALA A 469 -56.76 5.18 8.84
CA ALA A 469 -57.05 5.14 10.28
C ALA A 469 -56.10 6.02 11.12
N GLU A 470 -54.86 6.18 10.69
CA GLU A 470 -53.80 6.82 11.45
C GLU A 470 -52.88 7.70 10.57
N ARG A 471 -52.33 8.75 11.19
CA ARG A 471 -51.21 9.54 10.68
C ARG A 471 -49.94 9.11 11.40
N LEU A 472 -49.00 8.56 10.64
CA LEU A 472 -47.77 7.94 11.12
C LEU A 472 -46.58 8.88 10.94
N PHE A 473 -45.83 9.11 12.02
CA PHE A 473 -44.64 9.97 12.05
C PHE A 473 -43.40 9.10 12.28
N PHE A 474 -42.55 8.97 11.27
CA PHE A 474 -41.35 8.12 11.33
C PHE A 474 -40.12 8.93 11.71
N ASP A 475 -39.36 8.44 12.68
CA ASP A 475 -38.05 8.97 13.06
C ASP A 475 -37.03 7.84 13.16
N VAL A 476 -35.77 8.16 12.88
CA VAL A 476 -34.65 7.21 12.91
C VAL A 476 -33.60 7.68 13.90
N ILE A 477 -33.18 6.79 14.81
CA ILE A 477 -32.07 6.99 15.72
C ILE A 477 -31.03 5.90 15.47
N LEU A 478 -29.83 6.30 15.02
CA LEU A 478 -28.67 5.41 14.98
C LEU A 478 -27.95 5.48 16.33
N ALA A 479 -27.96 4.38 17.08
CA ALA A 479 -27.37 4.27 18.39
C ALA A 479 -25.92 3.78 18.28
N THR A 480 -24.97 4.72 18.25
CA THR A 480 -23.52 4.44 18.34
C THR A 480 -23.04 4.26 19.78
N ALA A 481 -23.83 4.70 20.76
CA ALA A 481 -23.55 4.57 22.19
C ALA A 481 -24.86 4.39 22.96
N ARG A 482 -24.76 4.15 24.27
CA ARG A 482 -25.91 4.14 25.19
C ARG A 482 -26.80 5.38 24.98
N LEU A 483 -28.10 5.15 24.79
CA LEU A 483 -29.11 6.21 24.72
C LEU A 483 -29.18 6.94 26.07
N ARG A 484 -28.81 8.22 26.07
CA ARG A 484 -28.75 9.07 27.26
C ARG A 484 -30.08 9.77 27.50
N PHE A 485 -30.14 10.55 28.57
CA PHE A 485 -31.30 11.38 28.90
C PHE A 485 -31.74 12.27 27.73
N ARG A 486 -30.80 12.85 26.98
CA ARG A 486 -31.09 13.73 25.85
C ARG A 486 -31.94 13.05 24.76
N GLN A 487 -31.62 11.81 24.36
CA GLN A 487 -32.40 11.08 23.36
C GLN A 487 -33.81 10.76 23.89
N ARG A 488 -33.92 10.37 25.17
CA ARG A 488 -35.20 10.09 25.82
C ARG A 488 -36.08 11.34 25.90
N ALA A 489 -35.51 12.46 26.31
CA ALA A 489 -36.19 13.75 26.33
C ALA A 489 -36.67 14.15 24.93
N ARG A 490 -35.85 13.99 23.89
CA ARG A 490 -36.27 14.25 22.49
C ARG A 490 -37.49 13.42 22.09
N VAL A 491 -37.51 12.12 22.40
CA VAL A 491 -38.65 11.24 22.08
C VAL A 491 -39.90 11.66 22.86
N TYR A 492 -39.76 12.02 24.13
CA TYR A 492 -40.87 12.50 24.97
C TYR A 492 -41.51 13.77 24.39
N TRP A 493 -40.69 14.76 24.02
CA TRP A 493 -41.21 16.00 23.46
C TRP A 493 -41.83 15.80 22.08
N LEU A 494 -41.18 15.01 21.21
CA LEU A 494 -41.76 14.63 19.92
C LEU A 494 -43.15 13.98 20.10
N LEU A 495 -43.30 13.03 21.04
CA LEU A 495 -44.59 12.39 21.31
C LEU A 495 -45.64 13.40 21.81
N THR A 496 -45.23 14.32 22.68
CA THR A 496 -46.12 15.36 23.21
C THR A 496 -46.62 16.27 22.10
N ASP A 497 -45.72 16.71 21.22
CA ASP A 497 -46.04 17.61 20.12
C ASP A 497 -46.89 16.91 19.06
N VAL A 498 -46.56 15.67 18.69
CA VAL A 498 -47.36 14.85 17.76
C VAL A 498 -48.76 14.56 18.32
N LYS A 499 -48.89 14.35 19.62
CA LYS A 499 -50.19 14.16 20.28
C LYS A 499 -51.06 15.41 20.25
N ASN A 500 -50.44 16.59 20.38
CA ASN A 500 -51.14 17.88 20.42
C ASN A 500 -51.43 18.45 19.03
N LEU A 501 -50.90 17.86 17.96
CA LEU A 501 -51.29 18.23 16.60
C LEU A 501 -52.81 18.07 16.43
N PRO A 502 -53.50 19.07 15.86
CA PRO A 502 -54.94 18.98 15.66
C PRO A 502 -55.27 17.72 14.85
N LEU A 503 -56.23 16.95 15.34
CA LEU A 503 -56.80 15.85 14.57
C LEU A 503 -57.33 16.41 13.26
N LYS A 504 -57.07 15.72 12.16
CA LYS A 504 -57.65 16.09 10.87
C LYS A 504 -59.18 15.94 10.93
N PRO A 505 -59.93 16.59 10.02
CA PRO A 505 -61.40 16.52 9.97
C PRO A 505 -61.97 15.10 9.88
N ASP A 506 -61.16 14.14 9.43
CA ASP A 506 -61.45 12.71 9.29
C ASP A 506 -61.17 11.89 10.58
N GLY A 507 -60.69 12.51 11.66
CA GLY A 507 -60.49 11.89 12.96
C GLY A 507 -59.27 10.97 13.07
N LEU A 508 -58.30 11.06 12.13
CA LEU A 508 -57.10 10.22 12.14
C LEU A 508 -56.28 10.42 13.42
N LYS A 509 -55.94 9.31 14.09
CA LYS A 509 -55.06 9.33 15.27
C LYS A 509 -53.61 9.51 14.85
N ASN A 510 -52.84 10.30 15.60
CA ASN A 510 -51.41 10.47 15.38
C ASN A 510 -50.63 9.36 16.13
N LYS A 511 -49.67 8.74 15.45
CA LYS A 511 -48.79 7.71 16.02
C LYS A 511 -47.34 7.93 15.58
N VAL A 512 -46.40 7.81 16.51
CA VAL A 512 -44.96 7.89 16.23
C VAL A 512 -44.39 6.49 16.06
N ILE A 513 -43.60 6.28 15.01
CA ILE A 513 -42.83 5.06 14.79
C ILE A 513 -41.35 5.42 14.87
N LEU A 514 -40.71 4.99 15.96
CA LEU A 514 -39.30 5.21 16.23
C LEU A 514 -38.49 3.99 15.78
N LEU A 515 -37.67 4.17 14.76
CA LEU A 515 -36.78 3.15 14.24
C LEU A 515 -35.38 3.36 14.83
N ILE A 516 -34.78 2.32 15.39
CA ILE A 516 -33.48 2.39 16.04
C ILE A 516 -32.49 1.48 15.31
N GLY A 517 -31.45 2.05 14.72
CA GLY A 517 -30.30 1.29 14.24
C GLY A 517 -29.33 1.07 15.38
N ASN A 518 -29.27 -0.13 15.95
CA ASN A 518 -28.29 -0.48 16.96
C ASN A 518 -26.96 -0.84 16.29
N LEU A 519 -25.93 -0.01 16.54
CA LEU A 519 -24.58 -0.20 16.00
C LEU A 519 -23.64 -0.88 17.02
N GLY A 520 -24.16 -1.37 18.14
CA GLY A 520 -23.41 -2.17 19.11
C GLY A 520 -22.84 -3.41 18.45
N GLY A 521 -21.57 -3.71 18.72
CA GLY A 521 -20.86 -4.83 18.08
C GLY A 521 -20.20 -4.46 16.75
N THR A 522 -20.31 -3.21 16.29
CA THR A 522 -19.72 -2.75 15.02
C THR A 522 -18.59 -1.75 15.24
N ALA A 523 -17.80 -1.50 14.19
CA ALA A 523 -16.73 -0.49 14.21
C ALA A 523 -17.23 0.96 14.35
N LEU A 524 -18.53 1.21 14.14
CA LEU A 524 -19.17 2.52 14.36
C LEU A 524 -19.66 2.73 15.80
N ALA A 525 -19.49 1.74 16.68
CA ALA A 525 -19.82 1.88 18.10
C ALA A 525 -18.77 2.75 18.84
N GLN A 526 -19.25 3.68 19.66
CA GLN A 526 -18.44 4.50 20.57
C GLN A 526 -18.27 3.84 21.96
N THR A 527 -18.82 2.63 22.15
CA THR A 527 -18.69 1.86 23.40
C THR A 527 -18.17 0.46 23.11
N THR A 528 -17.29 -0.02 24.00
CA THR A 528 -16.74 -1.39 23.96
C THR A 528 -17.68 -2.40 24.61
N ASP A 529 -18.65 -1.96 25.41
CA ASP A 529 -19.69 -2.82 26.00
C ASP A 529 -20.91 -2.83 25.08
N HIS A 530 -20.98 -3.83 24.20
CA HIS A 530 -22.05 -3.93 23.21
C HIS A 530 -23.43 -4.12 23.86
N GLU A 531 -23.49 -4.78 25.02
CA GLU A 531 -24.75 -4.95 25.75
C GLU A 531 -25.27 -3.61 26.33
N GLU A 532 -24.42 -2.60 26.45
CA GLU A 532 -24.82 -1.30 27.00
C GLU A 532 -25.86 -0.60 26.13
N ILE A 533 -25.73 -0.71 24.79
CA ILE A 533 -26.68 -0.12 23.86
C ILE A 533 -28.01 -0.86 23.93
N ASP A 534 -27.99 -2.19 23.94
CA ASP A 534 -29.18 -3.03 24.09
C ASP A 534 -29.94 -2.73 25.37
N LYS A 535 -29.24 -2.73 26.50
CA LYS A 535 -29.81 -2.35 27.81
C LYS A 535 -30.42 -0.96 27.76
N SER A 536 -29.85 -0.03 27.00
CA SER A 536 -30.38 1.32 26.85
C SER A 536 -31.65 1.41 26.00
N ILE A 537 -31.76 0.57 24.96
CA ILE A 537 -32.97 0.45 24.13
C ILE A 537 -34.10 -0.20 24.93
N THR A 538 -33.81 -1.25 25.72
CA THR A 538 -34.77 -1.85 26.64
C THR A 538 -35.30 -0.83 27.65
N LYS A 539 -34.41 -0.06 28.28
CA LYS A 539 -34.79 1.03 29.21
C LYS A 539 -35.60 2.14 28.55
N LEU A 540 -35.37 2.43 27.26
CA LEU A 540 -36.19 3.37 26.50
C LEU A 540 -37.62 2.83 26.38
N ARG A 541 -37.78 1.56 26.02
CA ARG A 541 -39.11 0.91 25.92
C ARG A 541 -39.83 0.90 27.27
N GLU A 542 -39.13 0.58 28.35
CA GLU A 542 -39.68 0.62 29.71
C GLU A 542 -40.17 2.02 30.10
N TRP A 543 -39.38 3.06 29.81
CA TRP A 543 -39.77 4.45 30.11
C TRP A 543 -41.04 4.82 29.33
N PHE A 544 -41.12 4.46 28.06
CA PHE A 544 -42.26 4.79 27.20
C PHE A 544 -43.36 3.72 27.18
N ALA A 545 -43.36 2.76 28.10
CA ALA A 545 -44.37 1.70 28.16
C ALA A 545 -45.82 2.24 28.13
N PRO A 546 -46.19 3.31 28.87
CA PRO A 546 -47.54 3.87 28.78
C PRO A 546 -47.93 4.37 27.38
N ALA A 547 -46.99 4.93 26.62
CA ALA A 547 -47.24 5.40 25.26
C ALA A 547 -47.31 4.24 24.25
N ILE A 548 -46.53 3.19 24.48
CA ILE A 548 -46.55 1.96 23.69
C ILE A 548 -47.87 1.22 23.91
N ASP A 549 -48.28 1.04 25.17
CA ASP A 549 -49.53 0.39 25.55
C ASP A 549 -50.76 1.14 25.02
N ALA A 550 -50.69 2.47 24.97
CA ALA A 550 -51.72 3.34 24.38
C ALA A 550 -51.69 3.39 22.83
N ASN A 551 -50.77 2.67 22.18
CA ASN A 551 -50.53 2.66 20.73
C ASN A 551 -50.19 4.05 20.15
N TRP A 552 -49.55 4.92 20.93
CA TRP A 552 -49.04 6.23 20.47
C TRP A 552 -47.59 6.18 20.00
N LEU A 553 -46.83 5.21 20.50
CA LEU A 553 -45.44 4.97 20.11
C LEU A 553 -45.26 3.50 19.70
N ASP A 554 -44.59 3.28 18.57
CA ASP A 554 -44.04 1.98 18.19
C ASP A 554 -42.51 2.11 18.12
N VAL A 555 -41.78 1.24 18.80
CA VAL A 555 -40.30 1.27 18.85
C VAL A 555 -39.75 -0.01 18.22
N ARG A 556 -39.10 0.14 17.07
CA ARG A 556 -38.50 -0.96 16.32
C ARG A 556 -36.99 -0.80 16.28
N ALA A 557 -36.25 -1.90 16.33
CA ALA A 557 -34.79 -1.86 16.31
C ALA A 557 -34.23 -2.86 15.28
N HIS A 558 -33.17 -2.46 14.59
CA HIS A 558 -32.34 -3.33 13.76
C HIS A 558 -30.93 -3.38 14.35
N HIS A 559 -30.41 -4.57 14.57
CA HIS A 559 -29.04 -4.79 15.03
C HIS A 559 -28.12 -4.95 13.82
N PHE A 560 -27.22 -4.00 13.63
CA PHE A 560 -26.23 -4.08 12.57
C PHE A 560 -25.14 -5.08 12.92
N THR A 561 -24.82 -5.93 11.95
CA THR A 561 -23.65 -6.79 11.98
C THR A 561 -22.41 -6.08 11.43
N ALA A 562 -21.21 -6.57 11.77
CA ALA A 562 -19.97 -6.02 11.23
C ALA A 562 -19.92 -6.15 9.70
N GLU A 563 -20.46 -7.25 9.16
CA GLU A 563 -20.55 -7.52 7.72
C GLU A 563 -21.48 -6.54 7.01
N GLU A 564 -22.63 -6.20 7.60
CA GLU A 564 -23.54 -5.19 7.05
C GLU A 564 -22.89 -3.81 7.01
N ILE A 565 -22.16 -3.42 8.07
CA ILE A 565 -21.44 -2.15 8.09
C ILE A 565 -20.34 -2.13 7.03
N ALA A 566 -19.58 -3.21 6.89
CA ALA A 566 -18.57 -3.32 5.84
C ALA A 566 -19.18 -3.19 4.44
N ALA A 567 -20.33 -3.84 4.18
CA ALA A 567 -21.03 -3.74 2.90
C ALA A 567 -21.58 -2.33 2.61
N ILE A 568 -22.14 -1.66 3.63
CA ILE A 568 -22.65 -0.29 3.51
C ILE A 568 -21.50 0.68 3.24
N VAL A 569 -20.38 0.53 3.95
CA VAL A 569 -19.18 1.34 3.75
C VAL A 569 -18.61 1.12 2.34
N ALA A 570 -18.54 -0.13 1.88
CA ALA A 570 -18.06 -0.46 0.54
C ALA A 570 -18.95 0.15 -0.56
N THR A 571 -20.26 0.23 -0.35
CA THR A 571 -21.21 0.81 -1.33
C THR A 571 -21.30 2.33 -1.26
N GLY A 572 -21.15 2.95 -0.08
CA GLY A 572 -21.10 4.40 0.11
C GLY A 572 -19.90 5.09 -0.54
N SER A 573 -18.81 4.37 -0.73
CA SER A 573 -17.64 4.87 -1.46
C SER A 573 -17.86 5.05 -2.98
N ASN A 574 -18.95 4.53 -3.54
CA ASN A 574 -19.26 4.60 -4.98
C ASN A 574 -20.28 5.69 -5.37
N ALA A 575 -20.90 6.38 -4.41
CA ALA A 575 -22.02 7.30 -4.64
C ALA A 575 -21.69 8.79 -4.40
N GLY A 576 -20.41 9.14 -4.20
CA GLY A 576 -19.93 10.50 -3.92
C GLY A 576 -19.14 11.12 -5.06
#